data_AF-A0AAW0KRY3-F1
#
_entry.id   AF-A0AAW0KRY3-F1
#
_cell.length_a   1.000
_cell.length_b   1.000
_cell.length_c   1.000
_cell.angle_alpha   90.00
_cell.angle_beta   90.00
_cell.angle_gamma   90.00
#
_symmetry.space_group_name_H-M   'P 1'
#
loop_
_entity.id
_entity.type
_entity.pdbx_description
1 polymer ?
#
loop_
_entity_poly.entity_id
_entity_poly.type
_entity_poly.pdbx_seq_one_letter_code
_entity_poly.pdbx_strand_id
1 'polypeptide(L)' 'MQKKEAFLIYFFPLTAKHWFSASCNDWGFSQLLSRKDLEDASKGFLVEDTLIVEAEIMVMSTVK' A
#
# COMPACT_ATOMS: atom_id res chain seq x y z
N MET A 1 -4.13 20.41 -11.03
CA MET A 1 -2.72 20.84 -11.14
C MET A 1 -2.32 21.56 -9.85
N GLN A 2 -2.05 20.80 -8.80
CA GLN A 2 -1.34 21.28 -7.61
C GLN A 2 -0.25 20.26 -7.33
N LYS A 3 0.97 20.79 -7.30
CA LYS A 3 2.22 20.05 -7.29
C LYS A 3 2.35 19.36 -5.93
N LYS A 4 2.09 18.05 -5.91
CA LYS A 4 2.39 17.20 -4.76
C LYS A 4 3.91 17.03 -4.79
N GLU A 5 4.61 17.86 -4.04
CA GLU A 5 6.05 17.66 -3.82
C GLU A 5 6.17 16.32 -3.11
N ALA A 6 6.48 15.28 -3.88
CA ALA A 6 6.79 13.95 -3.38
C ALA A 6 8.10 14.08 -2.62
N PHE A 7 7.99 14.30 -1.30
CA PHE A 7 9.10 14.05 -0.42
C PHE A 7 9.48 12.59 -0.63
N LEU A 8 10.70 12.33 -1.09
CA LEU A 8 11.22 11.04 -1.51
C LEU A 8 11.28 10.07 -0.33
N ILE A 9 10.13 9.60 0.14
CA ILE A 9 10.03 8.34 0.84
C ILE A 9 9.91 7.33 -0.28
N TYR A 10 10.85 6.39 -0.37
CA TYR A 10 10.92 5.33 -1.37
C TYR A 10 9.55 4.66 -1.58
N PHE A 11 8.75 5.20 -2.49
CA PHE A 11 7.47 4.63 -2.87
C PHE A 11 7.80 3.50 -3.82
N PHE A 12 7.78 2.26 -3.33
CA PHE A 12 7.63 1.11 -4.22
C PHE A 12 6.15 1.09 -4.63
N PRO A 13 5.78 1.49 -5.87
CA PRO A 13 4.40 1.40 -6.30
C PRO A 13 4.00 -0.07 -6.43
N LEU A 14 3.46 -0.63 -5.34
CA LEU A 14 2.87 -1.95 -5.33
C LEU A 14 1.50 -1.86 -6.01
N THR A 15 1.43 -2.32 -7.26
CA THR A 15 0.18 -2.38 -8.03
C THR A 15 -0.30 -3.82 -8.12
N ALA A 16 -1.58 -4.05 -7.83
CA ALA A 16 -2.21 -5.35 -8.02
C ALA A 16 -3.54 -5.21 -8.77
N LYS A 17 -3.93 -6.29 -9.45
CA LYS A 17 -5.27 -6.47 -10.01
C LYS A 17 -5.81 -7.78 -9.50
N HIS A 18 -7.00 -7.75 -8.92
CA HIS A 18 -7.62 -8.92 -8.33
C HIS A 18 -9.11 -8.98 -8.68
N TRP A 19 -9.59 -10.18 -9.02
CA TRP A 19 -11.01 -10.42 -9.24
C TRP A 19 -11.64 -10.94 -7.95
N PHE A 20 -12.34 -10.07 -7.25
CA PHE A 20 -13.06 -10.44 -6.04
C PHE A 20 -14.24 -11.37 -6.37
N SER A 21 -14.37 -12.46 -5.61
CA SER A 21 -15.44 -13.44 -5.72
C SER A 21 -15.76 -14.02 -4.33
N ALA A 22 -16.84 -14.78 -4.22
CA ALA A 22 -17.18 -15.45 -2.96
C ALA A 22 -16.08 -16.43 -2.48
N SER A 23 -15.33 -17.04 -3.41
CA SER A 23 -14.24 -17.96 -3.11
C SER A 23 -12.86 -17.30 -3.02
N CYS A 24 -12.75 -16.02 -3.39
CA CYS A 24 -11.51 -15.25 -3.33
C CYS A 24 -11.88 -13.81 -2.99
N ASN A 25 -12.06 -13.58 -1.70
CA ASN A 25 -12.66 -12.37 -1.14
C ASN A 25 -11.62 -11.38 -0.61
N ASP A 26 -10.34 -11.72 -0.66
CA ASP A 26 -9.23 -10.90 -0.21
C ASP A 26 -8.06 -10.91 -1.20
N TRP A 27 -7.20 -9.90 -1.07
CA TRP A 27 -5.95 -9.81 -1.81
C TRP A 27 -4.98 -8.86 -1.10
N GLY A 28 -3.68 -9.05 -1.35
CA GLY A 28 -2.65 -8.19 -0.79
C GLY A 28 -1.25 -8.67 -1.12
N PHE A 29 -0.28 -8.14 -0.38
CA PHE A 29 1.13 -8.53 -0.48
C PHE A 29 1.55 -9.15 0.84
N SER A 30 2.06 -10.39 0.80
CA SER A 30 2.56 -11.08 1.99
C SER A 30 3.79 -10.39 2.61
N GLN A 31 4.52 -9.61 1.80
CA GLN A 31 5.66 -8.79 2.23
C GLN A 31 5.52 -7.37 1.68
N LEU A 32 4.60 -6.60 2.28
CA LEU A 32 4.42 -5.19 1.95
C LEU A 32 5.62 -4.34 2.40
N LEU A 33 6.14 -4.64 3.59
CA LEU A 33 7.30 -3.99 4.19
C LEU A 33 8.10 -5.01 4.99
N SER A 34 9.44 -4.98 4.90
CA SER A 34 10.27 -5.86 5.73
C SER A 34 10.29 -5.38 7.17
N ARG A 35 10.41 -6.30 8.13
CA ARG A 35 10.55 -5.94 9.55
C ARG A 35 11.75 -5.03 9.80
N LYS A 36 12.87 -5.31 9.12
CA LYS A 36 14.08 -4.49 9.19
C LYS A 36 13.83 -3.04 8.77
N ASP A 37 13.06 -2.84 7.72
CA ASP A 37 12.73 -1.49 7.24
C ASP A 37 11.71 -0.79 8.14
N LEU A 38 10.73 -1.54 8.67
CA LEU A 38 9.74 -1.01 9.62
C LEU A 38 10.39 -0.49 10.90
N GLU A 39 11.39 -1.21 11.42
CA GLU A 39 12.12 -0.85 12.65
C GLU A 39 13.24 0.17 12.42
N ASP A 40 13.58 0.49 11.16
CA ASP A 40 14.59 1.48 10.82
C ASP A 40 14.04 2.90 11.02
N ALA A 41 14.35 3.50 12.17
CA ALA A 41 13.92 4.84 12.53
C ALA A 41 14.34 5.92 11.52
N SER A 42 15.39 5.70 10.72
CA SER A 42 15.81 6.65 9.68
C SER A 42 14.82 6.74 8.50
N LYS A 43 13.99 5.70 8.32
CA LYS A 43 12.96 5.64 7.28
C LYS A 43 11.64 6.28 7.70
N GLY A 44 11.41 6.40 9.01
CA GLY A 44 10.25 7.10 9.57
C GLY A 44 8.90 6.40 9.33
N PHE A 45 8.88 5.09 9.05
CA PHE A 45 7.64 4.33 8.85
C PHE A 45 6.85 4.10 10.14
N LEU A 46 7.55 3.90 11.26
CA LEU A 46 6.96 3.67 12.58
C LEU A 46 7.21 4.88 13.48
N VAL A 47 6.16 5.55 13.93
CA VAL A 47 6.21 6.68 14.87
C VAL A 47 5.21 6.40 15.98
N GLU A 48 5.66 6.44 17.24
CA GLU A 48 4.80 6.14 18.40
C GLU A 48 4.04 4.81 18.25
N ASP A 49 4.77 3.77 17.84
CA ASP A 49 4.24 2.42 17.60
C ASP A 49 3.08 2.37 16.57
N THR A 50 3.00 3.39 15.71
CA THR A 50 1.95 3.57 14.70
C THR A 50 2.55 3.59 13.29
N LEU A 51 1.96 2.81 12.39
CA LEU A 51 2.24 2.75 10.95
C LEU A 51 0.97 3.10 10.18
N ILE A 52 1.08 3.98 9.19
CA ILE A 52 -0.02 4.31 8.26
C ILE A 52 0.21 3.60 6.94
N VAL A 53 -0.80 2.85 6.48
CA VAL A 53 -0.79 2.17 5.18
C VAL A 53 -1.90 2.77 4.31
N GLU A 54 -1.55 3.27 3.14
CA GLU A 54 -2.47 3.85 2.18
C GLU A 54 -2.62 2.94 0.96
N ALA A 55 -3.84 2.83 0.43
CA ALA A 55 -4.14 2.07 -0.78
C ALA A 55 -5.13 2.84 -1.68
N GLU A 56 -4.84 2.87 -2.97
CA GLU A 56 -5.76 3.38 -3.98
C GLU A 56 -6.46 2.21 -4.68
N ILE A 57 -7.79 2.17 -4.61
CA ILE A 57 -8.60 1.10 -5.20
C ILE A 57 -9.41 1.65 -6.37
N MET A 58 -9.13 1.15 -7.57
CA MET A 58 -9.95 1.39 -8.76
C MET A 58 -10.87 0.20 -9.00
N VAL A 59 -12.18 0.40 -8.89
CA VAL A 59 -13.19 -0.63 -9.15
C VAL A 59 -13.52 -0.63 -10.65
N MET A 60 -13.18 -1.72 -11.33
CA MET A 60 -13.57 -1.97 -12.70
C MET A 60 -14.66 -3.06 -12.70
N SER A 61 -15.91 -2.67 -12.45
CA SER A 61 -17.04 -3.60 -12.58
C SER A 61 -17.64 -3.55 -13.99
N THR A 62 -17.88 -4.71 -14.59
CA THR A 62 -18.97 -4.90 -15.55
C THR A 62 -19.84 -6.02 -15.02
N VAL A 63 -20.84 -5.65 -14.24
CA VAL A 63 -22.02 -6.49 -14.02
C VAL A 63 -23.14 -5.86 -14.85
N LYS A 64 -23.67 -6.67 -15.77
CA LYS A 64 -24.78 -6.33 -16.67
C LYS A 64 -26.09 -6.73 -16.01
#